data_AF-A0A8T5FEG9-F1
#
_entry.id   AF-A0A8T5FEG9-F1
#
_cell.length_a   1.000
_cell.length_b   1.000
_cell.length_c   1.000
_cell.angle_alpha   90.00
_cell.angle_beta   90.00
_cell.angle_gamma   90.00
#
_symmetry.space_group_name_H-M   'P 1'
#
loop_
_entity.id
_entity.type
_entity.pdbx_description
1 polymer ?
#
loop_
_entity_poly.entity_id
_entity_poly.type
_entity_poly.pdbx_seq_one_letter_code
_entity_poly.pdbx_strand_id
1 'polypeptide(L)' 'RENPLFKEIVKIAITPMISSLSLMENAESESEVLGIGLSVIALNLGMYLGVPAIVVIGIRKRF' A
#
# COMPACT_ATOMS: atom_id res chain seq x y z
N ARG A 1 6.34 12.97 22.32
CA ARG A 1 5.03 13.09 21.62
C ARG A 1 5.23 12.55 20.21
N GLU A 2 4.75 11.35 19.93
CA GLU A 2 4.75 10.83 18.55
C GLU A 2 3.82 11.72 17.73
N ASN A 3 4.28 12.20 16.57
CA ASN A 3 3.48 13.09 15.74
C ASN A 3 2.28 12.29 15.19
N PRO A 4 1.03 12.73 15.35
CA PRO A 4 -0.15 12.03 14.81
C PRO A 4 -0.03 11.71 13.31
N LEU A 5 0.62 12.58 12.53
CA LEU A 5 0.94 12.34 11.12
C LEU A 5 1.83 11.10 10.90
N PHE A 6 2.80 10.87 11.78
CA PHE A 6 3.69 9.71 11.66
C PHE A 6 2.92 8.40 11.85
N LYS A 7 2.00 8.35 12.83
CA LYS A 7 1.15 7.17 13.05
C LYS A 7 0.25 6.87 11.85
N GLU A 8 -0.26 7.91 11.20
CA GLU A 8 -1.18 7.75 10.07
C GLU A 8 -0.46 7.25 8.81
N ILE A 9 0.74 7.78 8.52
CA ILE A 9 1.59 7.30 7.42
C ILE A 9 1.98 5.83 7.65
N VAL A 10 2.41 5.49 8.87
CA VAL A 10 2.77 4.13 9.23
C VAL A 10 1.57 3.19 9.09
N LYS A 11 0.38 3.62 9.51
CA LYS A 11 -0.84 2.83 9.36
C LYS A 11 -1.19 2.57 7.90
N ILE A 12 -1.14 3.60 7.05
CA ILE A 12 -1.42 3.46 5.60
C ILE A 12 -0.41 2.51 4.95
N ALA A 13 0.87 2.57 5.35
CA ALA A 13 1.89 1.71 4.80
C ALA A 13 1.74 0.23 5.21
N ILE A 14 1.38 -0.04 6.47
CA ILE A 14 1.34 -1.41 7.03
C ILE A 14 -0.02 -2.10 6.83
N THR A 15 -1.12 -1.33 6.70
CA THR A 15 -2.48 -1.86 6.47
C THR A 15 -2.58 -2.86 5.32
N PRO A 16 -2.07 -2.57 4.11
CA PRO A 16 -2.12 -3.53 3.01
C PRO A 16 -1.37 -4.82 3.36
N MET A 17 -0.23 -4.76 4.06
CA MET A 17 0.52 -5.96 4.46
C MET A 17 -0.22 -6.82 5.48
N ILE A 18 -0.83 -6.20 6.51
CA ILE A 18 -1.65 -6.93 7.51
C ILE A 18 -2.89 -7.53 6.85
N SER A 19 -3.54 -6.79 5.95
CA SER A 19 -4.68 -7.30 5.18
C SER A 19 -4.27 -8.49 4.30
N SER A 20 -3.08 -8.44 3.67
CA SER A 20 -2.57 -9.55 2.85
C SER A 20 -2.24 -10.79 3.67
N LEU A 21 -1.64 -10.64 4.87
CA LEU A 21 -1.36 -11.76 5.77
C LEU A 21 -2.66 -12.45 6.21
N SER A 22 -3.66 -11.68 6.62
CA SER A 22 -4.98 -12.21 6.99
C SER A 22 -5.68 -12.91 5.82
N LEU A 23 -5.57 -12.35 4.61
CA LEU A 23 -6.14 -12.97 3.40
C LEU A 23 -5.39 -14.23 2.97
N MET A 24 -4.06 -14.28 3.09
CA MET A 24 -3.26 -15.48 2.79
C MET A 24 -3.52 -16.60 3.79
N GLU A 25 -3.75 -16.28 5.06
CA GLU A 25 -4.11 -17.27 6.10
C GLU A 25 -5.49 -17.89 5.84
N ASN A 26 -6.42 -17.11 5.26
CA ASN A 26 -7.76 -17.56 4.89
C ASN A 26 -7.88 -18.05 3.43
N ALA A 27 -6.80 -18.02 2.65
CA ALA A 27 -6.83 -18.45 1.25
C ALA A 27 -6.88 -19.98 1.18
N GLU A 28 -8.01 -20.53 0.76
CA GLU A 28 -8.24 -21.98 0.71
C GLU A 28 -7.69 -22.63 -0.56
N SER A 29 -7.21 -21.84 -1.54
CA SER A 29 -6.72 -22.34 -2.83
C SER A 29 -5.47 -21.63 -3.37
N GLU A 30 -4.65 -22.37 -4.13
CA GLU A 30 -3.42 -21.84 -4.76
C GLU A 30 -3.70 -20.63 -5.66
N SER A 31 -4.83 -20.61 -6.37
CA SER A 31 -5.25 -19.50 -7.22
C SER A 31 -5.52 -18.23 -6.43
N GLU A 32 -6.02 -18.36 -5.21
CA GLU A 32 -6.35 -17.23 -4.34
C GLU A 32 -5.08 -16.63 -3.73
N VAL A 33 -4.13 -17.49 -3.33
CA VAL A 33 -2.77 -17.07 -2.93
C VAL A 33 -2.07 -16.30 -4.04
N LEU A 34 -2.19 -16.74 -5.30
CA LEU A 34 -1.64 -16.02 -6.46
C LEU A 34 -2.33 -14.67 -6.71
N GLY A 35 -3.66 -14.61 -6.63
CA GLY A 35 -4.43 -13.36 -6.78
C GLY A 35 -4.11 -12.33 -5.69
N ILE A 36 -3.98 -12.80 -4.44
CA ILE A 36 -3.56 -11.97 -3.31
C ILE A 36 -2.10 -11.52 -3.51
N GLY A 37 -1.19 -12.42 -3.89
CA GLY A 37 0.21 -12.09 -4.16
C GLY A 37 0.37 -10.99 -5.22
N LEU A 38 -0.35 -11.10 -6.33
CA LEU A 38 -0.35 -10.09 -7.40
C LEU A 38 -0.90 -8.74 -6.93
N SER A 39 -1.95 -8.74 -6.12
CA SER A 39 -2.53 -7.50 -5.58
C SER A 39 -1.61 -6.82 -4.55
N VAL A 40 -0.86 -7.58 -3.73
CA VAL A 40 0.18 -7.02 -2.85
C VAL A 40 1.29 -6.34 -3.63
N ILE A 41 1.75 -6.99 -4.71
CA ILE A 41 2.79 -6.45 -5.61
C ILE A 41 2.29 -5.16 -6.26
N ALA A 42 1.06 -5.16 -6.79
CA ALA A 42 0.45 -3.98 -7.37
C ALA A 42 0.29 -2.83 -6.36
N LEU A 43 -0.10 -3.12 -5.11
CA LEU A 43 -0.21 -2.13 -4.03
C LEU A 43 1.16 -1.54 -3.63
N ASN A 44 2.19 -2.39 -3.50
CA ASN A 44 3.56 -1.93 -3.21
C ASN A 44 4.11 -1.02 -4.32
N LEU A 45 3.97 -1.45 -5.59
CA LEU A 45 4.35 -0.64 -6.75
C LEU A 45 3.54 0.64 -6.84
N GLY A 46 2.22 0.55 -6.60
CA GLY A 46 1.29 1.66 -6.65
C GLY A 46 1.64 2.77 -5.68
N MET A 47 2.08 2.46 -4.46
CA MET A 47 2.56 3.50 -3.53
C MET A 47 3.88 4.12 -3.99
N TYR A 48 4.83 3.29 -4.45
CA TYR A 48 6.15 3.76 -4.85
C TYR A 48 6.11 4.66 -6.09
N LEU A 49 5.12 4.49 -6.97
CA LEU A 49 4.92 5.34 -8.15
C LEU A 49 3.89 6.45 -7.90
N GLY A 50 2.82 6.16 -7.16
CA GLY A 50 1.70 7.07 -6.91
C GLY A 50 2.08 8.25 -6.02
N VAL A 51 2.84 8.02 -4.94
CA VAL A 51 3.27 9.11 -4.05
C VAL A 51 4.18 10.10 -4.80
N PRO A 52 5.24 9.68 -5.51
CA PRO A 52 6.04 10.60 -6.32
C PRO A 52 5.24 11.28 -7.42
N ALA A 53 4.34 10.58 -8.11
CA ALA A 53 3.51 11.18 -9.16
C ALA A 53 2.61 12.31 -8.62
N ILE A 54 1.95 12.10 -7.47
CA ILE A 54 1.13 13.13 -6.82
C ILE A 54 1.98 14.32 -6.41
N VAL A 55 3.18 14.09 -5.85
CA VAL A 55 4.12 15.15 -5.48
C VAL A 55 4.54 15.98 -6.70
N VAL A 56 4.94 15.33 -7.80
CA VAL A 56 5.35 16.01 -9.03
C VAL A 56 4.20 16.83 -9.64
N ILE A 57 3.00 16.26 -9.70
CA ILE A 57 1.81 16.96 -10.21
C ILE A 57 1.46 18.14 -9.31
N GLY A 58 1.54 17.97 -7.99
CA GLY A 58 1.28 19.03 -7.01
C GLY A 58 2.24 20.20 -7.14
N ILE A 59 3.54 19.92 -7.33
CA ILE A 59 4.57 20.93 -7.56
C ILE A 59 4.30 21.65 -8.90
N ARG A 60 4.06 20.91 -9.98
CA ARG A 60 3.83 21.47 -11.32
C ARG A 60 2.54 22.29 -11.44
N LYS A 61 1.56 22.09 -10.56
CA LYS A 61 0.36 22.94 -10.48
C LYS A 61 0.56 24.23 -9.68
N ARG A 62 1.58 24.27 -8.82
CA ARG A 62 1.88 25.42 -7.94
C ARG A 62 2.88 26.39 -8.58
N PHE A 63 3.69 25.92 -9.51
CA PHE A 63 4.56 26.71 -10.38
C PHE A 63 3.95 26.85 -11.77
#